data_AF-W0B9X0-F1
#
_entry.id   AF-W0B9X0-F1
#
_cell.length_a   1.000
_cell.length_b   1.000
_cell.length_c   1.000
_cell.angle_alpha   90.00
_cell.angle_beta   90.00
_cell.angle_gamma   90.00
#
_symmetry.space_group_name_H-M   'P 1'
#
loop_
_entity.id
_entity.type
_entity.pdbx_description
1 polymer ?
#
loop_
_entity_poly.entity_id
_entity_poly.type
_entity_poly.pdbx_seq_one_letter_code
_entity_poly.pdbx_strand_id
1 'polypeptide(L)'
;MTNCRWSPLALGLSLGIVWGISLFIMGLSAYFFAYGEIFVTSVGTLYVGYDATILGSIIGGIIGFIDAFIGGVIVAWLYNFFSNCCCKHKKK
;
A
#
# COMPACT_ATOMS: atom_id res chain seq x y z
N MET A 1 10.87 -22.10 15.67
CA MET A 1 10.98 -21.21 14.50
C MET A 1 10.76 -19.78 14.97
N THR A 2 11.80 -18.97 15.16
CA THR A 2 11.61 -17.52 15.41
C THR A 2 12.44 -16.77 14.39
N ASN A 3 12.01 -16.84 13.13
CA ASN A 3 12.52 -15.96 12.09
C ASN A 3 11.82 -14.62 12.27
N CYS A 4 12.35 -13.75 13.14
CA CYS A 4 11.86 -12.38 13.36
C CYS A 4 12.19 -11.45 12.18
N ARG A 5 12.23 -11.98 10.94
CA ARG A 5 12.58 -11.21 9.74
C ARG A 5 11.46 -11.27 8.74
N TRP A 6 10.95 -10.11 8.37
CA TRP A 6 9.96 -9.97 7.31
C TRP A 6 10.68 -9.82 5.96
N SER A 7 10.18 -10.48 4.92
CA SER A 7 10.67 -10.29 3.57
C SER A 7 10.16 -8.95 3.02
N PRO A 8 11.04 -7.99 2.69
CA PRO A 8 10.59 -6.69 2.21
C PRO A 8 9.81 -6.76 0.91
N LEU A 9 10.22 -7.64 -0.01
CA LEU A 9 9.52 -7.84 -1.27
C LEU A 9 8.13 -8.44 -1.05
N ALA A 10 8.00 -9.45 -0.18
CA ALA A 10 6.72 -10.09 0.07
C ALA A 10 5.73 -9.11 0.75
N LEU A 11 6.21 -8.31 1.70
CA LEU A 11 5.38 -7.31 2.36
C LEU A 11 5.00 -6.17 1.42
N GLY A 12 5.96 -5.65 0.65
CA GLY A 12 5.73 -4.64 -0.36
C GLY A 12 4.67 -5.09 -1.38
N LEU A 13 4.83 -6.28 -1.97
CA LEU A 13 3.85 -6.81 -2.93
C LEU A 13 2.46 -6.97 -2.30
N SER A 14 2.38 -7.49 -1.08
CA SER A 14 1.10 -7.70 -0.40
C SER A 14 0.37 -6.37 -0.16
N LEU A 15 1.07 -5.36 0.38
CA LEU A 15 0.46 -4.05 0.64
C LEU A 15 0.16 -3.29 -0.65
N GLY A 16 1.06 -3.35 -1.63
CA GLY A 16 0.86 -2.74 -2.95
C GLY A 16 -0.39 -3.30 -3.63
N ILE A 17 -0.54 -4.62 -3.69
CA ILE A 17 -1.72 -5.26 -4.32
C ILE A 17 -3.00 -4.86 -3.60
N VAL A 18 -3.03 -4.98 -2.27
CA VAL A 18 -4.22 -4.65 -1.48
C VAL A 18 -4.62 -3.19 -1.68
N TRP A 19 -3.68 -2.26 -1.59
CA TRP A 19 -3.99 -0.83 -1.72
C TRP A 19 -4.34 -0.42 -3.15
N GLY A 20 -3.59 -0.89 -4.14
CA GLY A 20 -3.87 -0.60 -5.55
C GLY A 20 -5.25 -1.11 -5.99
N ILE A 21 -5.61 -2.33 -5.63
CA ILE A 21 -6.95 -2.87 -5.90
C ILE A 21 -8.03 -2.09 -5.14
N SER A 22 -7.77 -1.72 -3.89
CA SER A 22 -8.73 -0.94 -3.09
C SER A 22 -9.03 0.41 -3.74
N LEU A 23 -8.01 1.14 -4.21
CA LEU A 23 -8.22 2.43 -4.89
C LEU A 23 -8.90 2.28 -6.25
N PHE A 24 -8.56 1.25 -7.00
CA PHE A 24 -9.25 0.94 -8.25
C PHE A 24 -10.75 0.69 -8.00
N ILE A 25 -11.09 -0.16 -7.03
CA ILE A 25 -12.49 -0.43 -6.66
C ILE A 25 -13.18 0.82 -6.14
N MET A 26 -12.52 1.60 -5.27
CA MET A 26 -13.11 2.83 -4.74
C MET A 26 -13.40 3.85 -5.84
N GLY A 27 -12.49 4.02 -6.80
CA GLY A 27 -12.70 4.93 -7.93
C GLY A 27 -13.88 4.50 -8.82
N LEU A 28 -13.98 3.19 -9.11
CA LEU A 28 -15.14 2.65 -9.84
C LEU A 28 -16.43 2.78 -9.05
N SER A 29 -16.38 2.57 -7.73
CA SER A 29 -17.56 2.68 -6.87
C SER A 29 -18.08 4.12 -6.79
N ALA A 30 -17.18 5.10 -6.77
CA ALA A 30 -17.52 6.50 -6.85
C ALA A 30 -18.16 6.82 -8.21
N TYR A 31 -17.58 6.31 -9.30
CA TYR A 31 -18.10 6.56 -10.65
C TYR A 31 -19.49 5.95 -10.90
N PHE A 32 -19.72 4.68 -10.52
CA PHE A 32 -20.98 3.97 -10.85
C PHE A 32 -22.07 4.14 -9.81
N PHE A 33 -21.73 4.35 -8.54
CA PHE A 33 -22.68 4.33 -7.43
C PHE A 33 -22.68 5.62 -6.60
N ALA A 34 -21.89 6.64 -6.99
CA ALA A 34 -21.66 7.85 -6.20
C ALA A 34 -21.17 7.55 -4.77
N TYR A 35 -20.54 6.38 -4.56
CA TYR A 35 -20.10 5.92 -3.25
C TYR A 35 -18.62 6.25 -3.03
N GLY A 36 -18.32 6.99 -1.97
CA GLY A 36 -16.93 7.29 -1.60
C GLY A 36 -16.27 8.41 -2.40
N GLU A 37 -17.03 9.28 -3.07
CA GLU A 37 -16.49 10.42 -3.84
C GLU A 37 -15.54 11.30 -3.02
N ILE A 38 -15.91 11.64 -1.78
CA ILE A 38 -15.05 12.46 -0.89
C ILE A 38 -13.70 11.78 -0.65
N PHE A 39 -13.70 10.45 -0.51
CA PHE A 39 -12.46 9.68 -0.36
C PHE A 39 -11.61 9.75 -1.64
N VAL A 40 -12.23 9.53 -2.81
CA VAL A 40 -11.54 9.62 -4.12
C VAL A 40 -10.95 11.00 -4.34
N THR A 41 -11.72 12.07 -4.10
CA THR A 41 -11.25 13.46 -4.23
C THR A 41 -10.10 13.76 -3.25
N SER A 42 -10.20 13.29 -2.01
CA SER A 42 -9.16 13.52 -0.99
C SER A 42 -7.86 12.80 -1.33
N VAL A 43 -7.92 11.55 -1.80
CA VAL A 43 -6.74 10.81 -2.23
C VAL A 43 -6.20 11.39 -3.55
N GLY A 44 -7.06 11.89 -4.43
CA GLY A 44 -6.69 12.54 -5.69
C GLY A 44 -5.83 13.79 -5.52
N THR A 45 -5.85 14.45 -4.36
CA THR A 45 -4.90 15.55 -4.08
C THR A 45 -3.46 15.08 -3.92
N LEU A 46 -3.26 13.80 -3.58
CA LEU A 46 -1.94 13.17 -3.44
C LEU A 46 -1.58 12.38 -4.70
N TYR A 47 -2.55 11.65 -5.26
CA TYR A 47 -2.35 10.76 -6.40
C TYR A 47 -2.87 11.44 -7.66
N VAL A 48 -1.99 12.20 -8.31
CA VAL A 48 -2.33 13.00 -9.49
C VAL A 48 -2.95 12.12 -10.58
N GLY A 49 -4.16 12.48 -11.02
CA GLY A 49 -4.92 11.74 -12.02
C GLY A 49 -5.84 10.66 -11.44
N TYR A 50 -5.87 10.44 -10.13
CA TYR A 50 -6.93 9.68 -9.49
C TYR A 50 -8.20 10.53 -9.39
N ASP A 51 -9.28 10.01 -9.95
CA ASP A 51 -10.58 10.66 -10.00
C ASP A 51 -11.68 9.60 -10.14
N ALA A 52 -12.93 9.98 -9.89
CA ALA A 52 -14.12 9.14 -10.02
C ALA A 52 -14.49 8.91 -11.49
N THR A 53 -13.55 8.35 -12.25
CA THR A 53 -13.71 7.93 -13.65
C THR A 53 -13.03 6.58 -13.84
N ILE A 54 -13.35 5.86 -14.92
CA ILE A 54 -12.70 4.56 -15.20
C ILE A 54 -11.19 4.73 -15.38
N LEU A 55 -10.76 5.72 -16.17
CA LEU A 55 -9.34 5.99 -16.40
C LEU A 55 -8.66 6.47 -15.11
N GLY A 56 -9.30 7.38 -14.37
CA GLY A 56 -8.79 7.86 -13.09
C GLY A 56 -8.61 6.72 -12.07
N SER A 57 -9.54 5.77 -12.03
CA SER A 57 -9.46 4.59 -11.16
C SER A 57 -8.26 3.70 -11.50
N ILE A 58 -7.96 3.49 -12.78
CA ILE A 58 -6.78 2.73 -13.23
C ILE A 58 -5.51 3.46 -12.79
N ILE A 59 -5.44 4.78 -13.03
CA ILE A 59 -4.29 5.61 -12.63
C ILE A 59 -4.07 5.54 -11.12
N GLY A 60 -5.14 5.73 -10.33
CA GLY A 60 -5.09 5.65 -8.87
C GLY A 60 -4.68 4.27 -8.37
N GLY A 61 -5.14 3.19 -9.01
CA GLY A 61 -4.72 1.83 -8.68
C GLY A 61 -3.23 1.58 -8.92
N ILE A 62 -2.67 2.11 -10.01
CA ILE A 62 -1.23 2.01 -10.31
C ILE A 62 -0.41 2.83 -9.32
N ILE A 63 -0.77 4.10 -9.10
CA ILE A 63 -0.06 4.98 -8.16
C ILE A 63 -0.13 4.40 -6.74
N GLY A 64 -1.32 3.97 -6.31
CA GLY A 64 -1.50 3.33 -5.01
C GLY A 64 -0.70 2.04 -4.86
N PHE A 65 -0.66 1.19 -5.88
CA PHE A 65 0.19 0.01 -5.85
C PHE A 65 1.66 0.37 -5.60
N ILE A 66 2.19 1.36 -6.33
CA ILE A 66 3.59 1.79 -6.20
C ILE A 66 3.83 2.39 -4.80
N ASP A 67 2.95 3.28 -4.33
CA ASP A 67 3.10 3.95 -3.03
C ASP A 67 3.10 2.94 -1.87
N ALA A 68 2.09 2.06 -1.80
CA ALA A 68 2.01 1.06 -0.74
C ALA A 68 3.07 -0.05 -0.89
N PHE A 69 3.53 -0.35 -2.11
CA PHE A 69 4.66 -1.26 -2.32
C PHE A 69 5.94 -0.70 -1.67
N ILE A 70 6.26 0.55 -1.96
CA ILE A 70 7.42 1.24 -1.38
C ILE A 70 7.24 1.32 0.14
N GLY A 71 6.05 1.69 0.62
CA GLY A 71 5.72 1.71 2.03
C GLY A 71 5.93 0.36 2.71
N GLY A 72 5.50 -0.73 2.10
CA GLY A 72 5.71 -2.09 2.62
C GLY A 72 7.17 -2.51 2.65
N VAL A 73 7.96 -2.16 1.63
CA VAL A 73 9.41 -2.38 1.65
C VAL A 73 10.06 -1.62 2.81
N ILE A 74 9.69 -0.36 3.01
CA ILE A 74 10.20 0.48 4.11
C ILE A 74 9.79 -0.10 5.47
N VAL A 75 8.53 -0.51 5.65
CA VAL A 75 8.04 -1.11 6.90
C VAL A 75 8.81 -2.39 7.22
N ALA A 76 9.00 -3.28 6.26
CA ALA A 76 9.77 -4.50 6.48
C ALA A 76 11.24 -4.21 6.81
N TRP A 77 11.84 -3.21 6.17
CA TRP A 77 13.19 -2.77 6.47
C TRP A 77 13.31 -2.23 7.90
N LEU A 78 12.42 -1.32 8.31
CA LEU A 78 12.36 -0.78 9.68
C LEU A 78 12.12 -1.89 10.71
N TYR A 79 11.16 -2.79 10.44
CA TYR A 79 10.87 -3.93 11.32
C TYR A 79 12.12 -4.80 11.54
N ASN A 80 12.83 -5.12 10.45
CA ASN A 80 14.07 -5.89 10.52
C ASN A 80 15.18 -5.13 11.26
N PHE A 81 15.29 -3.82 11.06
CA PHE A 81 16.27 -2.98 11.73
C PHE A 81 16.07 -2.98 13.25
N PHE A 82 14.85 -2.74 13.74
CA PHE A 82 14.55 -2.76 15.17
C PHE A 82 14.54 -4.17 15.78
N SER A 83 14.09 -5.19 15.03
CA SER A 83 14.10 -6.58 15.50
C SER A 83 15.53 -7.11 15.70
N ASN A 84 16.49 -6.67 14.89
CA ASN A 84 17.90 -7.02 15.07
C ASN A 84 18.52 -6.42 16.35
N CYS A 85 17.93 -5.37 16.94
CA CYS A 85 18.34 -4.88 18.27
C CYS A 85 17.92 -5.84 19.38
N CYS A 86 16.75 -6.48 19.28
CA CYS A 86 16.21 -7.38 20.32
C CYS A 86 16.66 -8.85 20.14
N CYS A 87 16.93 -9.31 18.91
CA CYS A 87 17.31 -10.70 18.63
C CYS A 87 18.79 -11.03 18.89
N LYS A 88 19.64 -10.04 19.22
CA LYS A 88 21.05 -10.30 19.59
C LYS A 88 21.22 -11.03 20.94
N HIS A 89 20.16 -11.20 21.73
CA HIS A 89 20.22 -11.72 23.10
C HIS A 89 20.10 -13.25 23.24
N LYS A 90 20.58 -14.04 22.27
CA LYS A 90 20.86 -15.48 22.48
C LYS A 90 22.12 -15.90 21.73
N LYS A 91 23.28 -15.55 22.26
CA LYS A 91 24.48 -16.38 22.13
C LYS A 91 24.60 -17.20 23.42
N LYS A 92 24.36 -18.51 23.33
CA LYS A 92 25.05 -19.50 24.14
C LYS A 92 25.84 -20.35 23.17
#